data_AF-A0A969AQY5-F1
#
_entry.id   AF-A0A969AQY5-F1
#
_cell.length_a   1.000
_cell.length_b   1.000
_cell.length_c   1.000
_cell.angle_alpha   90.00
_cell.angle_beta   90.00
_cell.angle_gamma   90.00
#
_symmetry.space_group_name_H-M   'P 1'
#
loop_
_entity.id
_entity.type
_entity.pdbx_description
1 polymer ?
#
loop_
_entity_poly.entity_id
_entity_poly.type
_entity_poly.pdbx_seq_one_letter_code
_entity_poly.pdbx_strand_id
1 'polypeptide(L)'
;PTDEEIVNGFSTIGKPLSSHASKDVTLPEQWQWLYGMLATYGLRPHELFAVNLEAFTDTNNQFHLVYLNPSLTGGTKTGERSCGIPPIYPHWVELFDLKNIRFPQSGGTLSNKTALIHIKFRTISIGFKPYDLRHAFAIRGHRLRIPIKTMADYMGHTVQEHTKTYQRWMDEDTNLQIYQEVVIHRSGTTKEALKERIKDLEAENLALKAENDSFKGILIQHRLGKLIASGEIIKNSREVE
;
A
#
# COMPACT_ATOMS: atom_id res chain seq x y z
N PRO A 1 -2.92 7.61 9.18
CA PRO A 1 -1.45 7.61 9.02
C PRO A 1 -1.06 8.32 7.72
N THR A 2 0.11 8.94 7.68
CA THR A 2 0.73 9.47 6.46
C THR A 2 1.24 8.33 5.58
N ASP A 3 1.58 8.63 4.32
CA ASP A 3 2.12 7.60 3.42
C ASP A 3 3.45 7.04 3.93
N GLU A 4 4.30 7.88 4.52
CA GLU A 4 5.56 7.46 5.16
C GLU A 4 5.32 6.54 6.37
N GLU A 5 4.37 6.89 7.25
CA GLU A 5 3.97 6.04 8.36
C GLU A 5 3.44 4.68 7.88
N ILE A 6 2.73 4.66 6.75
CA ILE A 6 2.21 3.42 6.15
C ILE A 6 3.36 2.54 5.65
N VAL A 7 4.35 3.11 4.95
CA VAL A 7 5.52 2.35 4.45
C VAL A 7 6.38 1.83 5.61
N ASN A 8 6.58 2.64 6.65
CA ASN A 8 7.28 2.21 7.87
C ASN A 8 6.50 1.12 8.63
N GLY A 9 5.17 1.22 8.66
CA GLY A 9 4.29 0.20 9.23
C GLY A 9 4.40 -1.14 8.51
N PHE A 10 4.52 -1.16 7.18
CA PHE A 10 4.73 -2.38 6.39
C PHE A 10 6.03 -3.10 6.77
N SER A 11 7.12 -2.35 6.99
CA SER A 11 8.38 -2.93 7.47
C SER A 11 8.26 -3.46 8.91
N THR A 12 7.45 -2.80 9.74
CA THR A 12 7.28 -3.15 11.15
C THR A 12 6.41 -4.39 11.34
N ILE A 13 5.36 -4.55 10.54
CA ILE A 13 4.43 -5.69 10.66
C ILE A 13 5.06 -7.03 10.27
N GLY A 14 6.08 -6.99 9.42
CA GLY A 14 6.91 -8.14 9.03
C GLY A 14 7.99 -8.51 10.04
N LYS A 15 8.07 -7.86 11.21
CA LYS A 15 9.01 -8.28 12.24
C LYS A 15 8.46 -9.52 12.97
N PRO A 16 9.26 -10.59 13.14
CA PRO A 16 8.84 -11.72 13.95
C PRO A 16 8.61 -11.27 15.39
N LEU A 17 7.63 -11.86 16.05
CA LEU A 17 7.44 -11.65 17.48
C LEU A 17 8.59 -12.35 18.24
N SER A 18 8.84 -11.89 19.48
CA SER A 18 9.78 -12.55 20.41
C SER A 18 9.56 -14.05 20.44
N SER A 19 10.64 -14.84 20.64
CA SER A 19 10.61 -16.30 20.78
C SER A 19 9.68 -16.81 21.90
N HIS A 20 9.27 -15.92 22.81
CA HIS A 20 8.35 -16.20 23.92
C HIS A 20 6.88 -15.88 23.60
N ALA A 21 6.61 -15.19 22.49
CA ALA A 21 5.25 -15.03 21.99
C ALA A 21 4.78 -16.36 21.39
N SER A 22 3.54 -16.75 21.68
CA SER A 22 2.87 -17.94 21.12
C SER A 22 3.24 -18.16 19.65
N LYS A 23 3.45 -19.42 19.24
CA LYS A 23 3.64 -19.82 17.84
C LYS A 23 2.56 -19.16 16.97
N ASP A 24 2.91 -18.04 16.35
CA ASP A 24 2.05 -17.36 15.39
C ASP A 24 1.93 -18.29 14.19
N VAL A 25 0.71 -18.71 13.87
CA VAL A 25 0.46 -19.59 12.71
C VAL A 25 0.70 -18.82 11.41
N THR A 26 0.64 -17.49 11.47
CA THR A 26 0.84 -16.60 10.32
C THR A 26 2.29 -16.11 10.26
N LEU A 27 2.92 -16.34 9.11
CA LEU A 27 4.31 -15.98 8.86
C LEU A 27 4.47 -14.46 8.65
N PRO A 28 5.66 -13.88 8.91
CA PRO A 28 5.87 -12.44 8.78
C PRO A 28 5.53 -11.87 7.39
N GLU A 29 5.88 -12.58 6.32
CA GLU A 29 5.56 -12.19 4.95
C GLU A 29 4.05 -12.24 4.64
N GLN A 30 3.31 -13.12 5.31
CA GLN A 30 1.84 -13.17 5.19
C GLN A 30 1.20 -11.96 5.88
N TRP A 31 1.77 -11.54 7.02
CA TRP A 31 1.38 -10.31 7.70
C TRP A 31 1.66 -9.06 6.86
N GLN A 32 2.81 -9.03 6.18
CA GLN A 32 3.15 -7.94 5.26
C GLN A 32 2.20 -7.88 4.07
N TRP A 33 1.94 -9.00 3.41
CA TRP A 33 1.01 -9.05 2.28
C TRP A 33 -0.40 -8.59 2.69
N LEU A 34 -0.89 -9.08 3.83
CA LEU A 34 -2.17 -8.65 4.41
C LEU A 34 -2.21 -7.13 4.62
N TYR A 35 -1.19 -6.58 5.28
CA TYR A 35 -1.10 -5.15 5.55
C TYR A 35 -1.08 -4.34 4.25
N GLY A 36 -0.28 -4.77 3.28
CA GLY A 36 -0.16 -4.10 1.99
C GLY A 36 -1.49 -4.09 1.23
N MET A 37 -2.26 -5.19 1.26
CA MET A 37 -3.60 -5.22 0.68
C MET A 37 -4.57 -4.24 1.37
N LEU A 38 -4.56 -4.17 2.69
CA LEU A 38 -5.39 -3.20 3.45
C LEU A 38 -5.00 -1.75 3.11
N ALA A 39 -3.70 -1.47 3.05
CA ALA A 39 -3.18 -0.14 2.76
C ALA A 39 -3.45 0.28 1.31
N THR A 40 -3.22 -0.60 0.34
CA THR A 40 -3.31 -0.26 -1.10
C THR A 40 -4.75 -0.12 -1.57
N TYR A 41 -5.67 -0.95 -1.08
CA TYR A 41 -7.05 -1.04 -1.57
C TYR A 41 -8.11 -0.53 -0.58
N GLY A 42 -7.70 -0.07 0.60
CA GLY A 42 -8.62 0.47 1.61
C GLY A 42 -9.66 -0.55 2.08
N LEU A 43 -9.34 -1.84 2.04
CA LEU A 43 -10.26 -2.91 2.42
C LEU A 43 -10.58 -2.84 3.92
N ARG A 44 -11.80 -3.22 4.30
CA ARG A 44 -12.07 -3.54 5.71
C ARG A 44 -11.28 -4.82 6.06
N PRO A 45 -10.82 -4.99 7.31
CA PRO A 45 -10.04 -6.16 7.69
C PRO A 45 -10.66 -7.51 7.31
N HIS A 46 -11.98 -7.67 7.40
CA HIS A 46 -12.68 -8.89 6.99
C HIS A 46 -12.82 -9.03 5.46
N GLU A 47 -12.87 -7.93 4.71
CA GLU A 47 -12.98 -7.92 3.24
C GLU A 47 -11.75 -8.55 2.57
N LEU A 48 -10.59 -8.54 3.26
CA LEU A 48 -9.38 -9.20 2.79
C LEU A 48 -9.62 -10.68 2.44
N PHE A 49 -10.42 -11.37 3.25
CA PHE A 49 -10.73 -12.79 3.04
C PHE A 49 -11.79 -13.02 1.95
N ALA A 50 -12.34 -11.95 1.38
CA ALA A 50 -13.22 -11.98 0.22
C ALA A 50 -12.52 -11.66 -1.10
N VAL A 51 -11.22 -11.33 -1.09
CA VAL A 51 -10.50 -10.97 -2.32
C VAL A 51 -10.50 -12.15 -3.28
N ASN A 52 -10.98 -11.92 -4.51
CA ASN A 52 -10.86 -12.88 -5.59
C ASN A 52 -9.40 -12.90 -6.07
N LEU A 53 -8.61 -13.82 -5.50
CA LEU A 53 -7.18 -13.94 -5.79
C LEU A 53 -6.91 -14.30 -7.25
N GLU A 54 -7.72 -15.15 -7.86
CA GLU A 54 -7.58 -15.56 -9.26
C GLU A 54 -7.70 -14.35 -10.20
N ALA A 55 -8.78 -13.58 -10.07
CA ALA A 55 -8.98 -12.35 -10.84
C ALA A 55 -7.92 -11.29 -10.52
N PHE A 56 -7.41 -11.26 -9.28
CA PHE A 56 -6.36 -10.34 -8.89
C PHE A 56 -5.02 -10.69 -9.55
N THR A 57 -4.66 -11.97 -9.66
CA THR A 57 -3.39 -12.42 -10.26
C THR A 57 -3.43 -12.61 -11.78
N ASP A 58 -4.61 -12.52 -12.39
CA ASP A 58 -4.78 -12.63 -13.85
C ASP A 58 -3.86 -11.63 -14.59
N THR A 59 -3.15 -12.11 -15.60
CA THR A 59 -2.30 -11.30 -16.48
C THR A 59 -3.09 -10.25 -17.27
N ASN A 60 -4.39 -10.45 -17.47
CA ASN A 60 -5.28 -9.47 -18.10
C ASN A 60 -5.68 -8.33 -17.14
N ASN A 61 -5.40 -8.46 -15.85
CA ASN A 61 -5.66 -7.43 -14.84
C ASN A 61 -4.56 -6.34 -14.84
N GLN A 62 -4.52 -5.60 -15.94
CA GLN A 62 -3.55 -4.53 -16.22
C GLN A 62 -3.64 -3.36 -15.23
N PHE A 63 -4.83 -3.12 -14.66
CA PHE A 63 -5.07 -2.04 -13.68
C PHE A 63 -4.97 -2.50 -12.23
N HIS A 64 -4.59 -3.76 -12.00
CA HIS A 64 -4.44 -4.34 -10.66
C HIS A 64 -5.69 -4.18 -9.78
N LEU A 65 -6.86 -4.33 -10.39
CA LEU A 65 -8.15 -4.20 -9.71
C LEU A 65 -8.37 -5.35 -8.74
N VAL A 66 -8.88 -5.03 -7.55
CA VAL A 66 -9.34 -6.03 -6.58
C VAL A 66 -10.86 -6.15 -6.68
N TYR A 67 -11.33 -7.36 -6.90
CA TYR A 67 -12.74 -7.72 -6.82
C TYR A 67 -12.99 -8.54 -5.55
N LEU A 68 -14.12 -8.30 -4.90
CA LEU A 68 -14.54 -9.06 -3.74
C LEU A 68 -15.58 -10.09 -4.17
N ASN A 69 -15.46 -11.30 -3.64
CA ASN A 69 -16.45 -12.35 -3.77
C ASN A 69 -17.16 -12.54 -2.41
N PRO A 70 -18.35 -11.96 -2.21
CA PRO A 70 -19.07 -12.01 -0.91
C PRO A 70 -19.35 -13.43 -0.40
N SER A 71 -19.45 -14.42 -1.30
CA SER A 71 -19.65 -15.82 -0.94
C SER A 71 -18.53 -16.38 -0.04
N LEU A 72 -17.31 -15.84 -0.16
CA LEU A 72 -16.15 -16.22 0.64
C LEU A 72 -16.23 -15.75 2.10
N THR A 73 -17.15 -14.83 2.42
CA THR A 73 -17.36 -14.29 3.78
C THR A 73 -18.72 -14.65 4.37
N GLY A 74 -19.46 -15.57 3.75
CA GLY A 74 -20.77 -16.00 4.24
C GLY A 74 -21.83 -14.89 4.19
N GLY A 75 -21.72 -13.94 3.27
CA GLY A 75 -22.72 -12.89 3.08
C GLY A 75 -22.72 -11.81 4.18
N THR A 76 -21.67 -11.70 5.00
CA THR A 76 -21.49 -10.53 5.87
C THR A 76 -21.54 -9.25 5.03
N LYS A 77 -21.85 -8.10 5.66
CA LYS A 77 -22.06 -6.79 5.04
C LYS A 77 -20.80 -6.20 4.35
N THR A 78 -20.11 -6.97 3.52
CA THR A 78 -19.49 -6.48 2.28
C THR A 78 -20.63 -5.83 1.51
N GLY A 79 -20.75 -4.49 1.58
CA GLY A 79 -21.61 -3.80 0.63
C GLY A 79 -21.24 -4.33 -0.75
N GLU A 80 -22.20 -4.88 -1.49
CA GLU A 80 -21.97 -5.47 -2.80
C GLU A 80 -21.37 -4.39 -3.70
N ARG A 81 -20.03 -4.35 -3.75
CA ARG A 81 -19.31 -3.41 -4.58
C ARG A 81 -19.39 -4.00 -5.97
N SER A 82 -20.22 -3.43 -6.82
CA SER A 82 -20.36 -3.88 -8.21
C SER A 82 -19.15 -3.49 -9.08
N CYS A 83 -18.14 -2.83 -8.52
CA CYS A 83 -16.96 -2.34 -9.24
C CYS A 83 -15.65 -2.89 -8.65
N GLY A 84 -14.64 -3.03 -9.51
CA GLY A 84 -13.27 -3.36 -9.09
C GLY A 84 -12.62 -2.18 -8.39
N ILE A 85 -11.92 -2.46 -7.29
CA ILE A 85 -11.25 -1.45 -6.46
C ILE A 85 -9.83 -1.23 -7.04
N PRO A 86 -9.50 -0.04 -7.54
CA PRO A 86 -8.16 0.25 -8.03
C PRO A 86 -7.20 0.59 -6.88
N PRO A 87 -5.89 0.36 -7.04
CA PRO A 87 -4.90 0.93 -6.15
C PRO A 87 -4.80 2.44 -6.43
N ILE A 88 -5.09 3.28 -5.43
CA ILE A 88 -5.00 4.75 -5.59
C ILE A 88 -3.58 5.19 -5.94
N TYR A 89 -2.59 4.47 -5.40
CA TYR A 89 -1.19 4.56 -5.79
C TYR A 89 -0.77 3.24 -6.42
N PRO A 90 -0.78 3.13 -7.77
CA PRO A 90 -0.49 1.87 -8.45
C PRO A 90 0.87 1.26 -8.11
N HIS A 91 1.88 2.11 -7.91
CA HIS A 91 3.24 1.69 -7.52
C HIS A 91 3.28 0.97 -6.15
N TRP A 92 2.24 1.08 -5.31
CA TRP A 92 2.18 0.32 -4.04
C TRP A 92 1.95 -1.17 -4.24
N VAL A 93 1.42 -1.58 -5.40
CA VAL A 93 1.31 -3.00 -5.75
C VAL A 93 2.70 -3.64 -5.84
N GLU A 94 3.65 -2.93 -6.46
CA GLU A 94 5.05 -3.34 -6.57
C GLU A 94 5.80 -3.13 -5.25
N LEU A 95 5.63 -1.97 -4.61
CA LEU A 95 6.30 -1.62 -3.35
C LEU A 95 6.07 -2.66 -2.25
N PHE A 96 4.85 -3.22 -2.18
CA PHE A 96 4.47 -4.21 -1.18
C PHE A 96 4.45 -5.65 -1.72
N ASP A 97 4.95 -5.88 -2.94
CA ASP A 97 5.00 -7.19 -3.61
C ASP A 97 3.64 -7.94 -3.60
N LEU A 98 2.54 -7.23 -3.89
CA LEU A 98 1.19 -7.76 -3.69
C LEU A 98 0.80 -8.86 -4.66
N LYS A 99 1.45 -8.94 -5.83
CA LYS A 99 1.20 -9.99 -6.83
C LYS A 99 1.83 -11.33 -6.42
N ASN A 100 2.82 -11.32 -5.54
CA ASN A 100 3.38 -12.52 -4.92
C ASN A 100 2.51 -12.93 -3.72
N ILE A 101 1.45 -13.69 -3.97
CA ILE A 101 0.42 -13.96 -2.96
C ILE A 101 1.00 -14.70 -1.75
N ARG A 102 0.98 -14.04 -0.57
CA ARG A 102 1.29 -14.62 0.74
C ARG A 102 0.04 -14.68 1.62
N PHE A 103 -1.00 -15.33 1.12
CA PHE A 103 -2.26 -15.42 1.84
C PHE A 103 -2.11 -16.29 3.12
N PRO A 104 -2.60 -15.85 4.29
CA PRO A 104 -2.47 -16.63 5.53
C PRO A 104 -3.31 -17.91 5.48
N GLN A 105 -2.66 -19.05 5.63
CA GLN A 105 -3.28 -20.36 5.78
C GLN A 105 -3.75 -20.56 7.23
N SER A 106 -4.68 -19.71 7.69
CA SER A 106 -5.21 -19.81 9.05
C SER A 106 -6.61 -20.44 9.03
N GLY A 107 -6.79 -21.52 9.79
CA GLY A 107 -8.11 -22.08 10.11
C GLY A 107 -8.93 -21.14 11.00
N GLY A 108 -10.19 -21.48 11.24
CA GLY A 108 -11.10 -20.73 12.12
C GLY A 108 -12.07 -19.79 11.40
N THR A 109 -12.96 -19.16 12.18
CA THR A 109 -14.03 -18.30 11.67
C THR A 109 -13.51 -16.96 11.14
N LEU A 110 -14.26 -16.31 10.24
CA LEU A 110 -13.91 -14.98 9.71
C LEU A 110 -13.70 -13.93 10.83
N SER A 111 -14.52 -14.01 11.88
CA SER A 111 -14.40 -13.15 13.06
C SER A 111 -13.05 -13.34 13.76
N ASN A 112 -12.63 -14.59 13.97
CA ASN A 112 -11.34 -14.89 14.59
C ASN A 112 -10.17 -14.35 13.76
N LYS A 113 -10.20 -14.57 12.44
CA LYS A 113 -9.16 -14.05 11.53
C LYS A 113 -9.11 -12.51 11.55
N THR A 114 -10.26 -11.87 11.56
CA THR A 114 -10.37 -10.41 11.66
C THR A 114 -9.81 -9.89 12.99
N ALA A 115 -10.13 -10.55 14.10
CA ALA A 115 -9.63 -10.20 15.42
C ALA A 115 -8.09 -10.32 15.51
N LEU A 116 -7.50 -11.34 14.88
CA LEU A 116 -6.05 -11.52 14.82
C LEU A 116 -5.34 -10.34 14.16
N ILE A 117 -5.89 -9.78 13.08
CA ILE A 117 -5.34 -8.57 12.44
C ILE A 117 -5.29 -7.41 13.44
N HIS A 118 -6.40 -7.17 14.15
CA HIS A 118 -6.46 -6.10 15.16
C HIS A 118 -5.50 -6.33 16.33
N ILE A 119 -5.36 -7.58 16.78
CA ILE A 119 -4.41 -7.95 17.83
C ILE A 119 -2.99 -7.68 17.34
N LYS A 120 -2.63 -8.15 16.14
CA LYS A 120 -1.29 -7.98 15.57
C LYS A 120 -0.87 -6.51 15.54
N PHE A 121 -1.72 -5.63 14.99
CA PHE A 121 -1.46 -4.18 14.93
C PHE A 121 -1.18 -3.57 16.32
N ARG A 122 -1.92 -4.01 17.35
CA ARG A 122 -1.70 -3.56 18.73
C ARG A 122 -0.40 -4.11 19.31
N THR A 123 -0.15 -5.41 19.15
CA THR A 123 1.01 -6.10 19.74
C THR A 123 2.33 -5.52 19.24
N ILE A 124 2.43 -5.20 17.95
CA ILE A 124 3.64 -4.61 17.36
C ILE A 124 3.71 -3.08 17.53
N SER A 125 2.71 -2.47 18.16
CA SER A 125 2.66 -1.02 18.44
C SER A 125 2.90 -0.15 17.21
N ILE A 126 2.22 -0.44 16.09
CA ILE A 126 2.38 0.28 14.81
C ILE A 126 1.97 1.77 14.88
N GLY A 127 1.24 2.18 15.92
CA GLY A 127 0.82 3.58 16.13
C GLY A 127 -0.55 3.94 15.56
N PHE A 128 -1.21 3.02 14.84
CA PHE A 128 -2.57 3.20 14.32
C PHE A 128 -3.31 1.86 14.20
N LYS A 129 -4.62 1.92 13.94
CA LYS A 129 -5.51 0.76 13.80
C LYS A 129 -5.62 0.35 12.34
N PRO A 130 -5.99 -0.92 12.03
CA PRO A 130 -6.22 -1.36 10.65
C PRO A 130 -7.20 -0.47 9.87
N TYR A 131 -8.25 0.04 10.53
CA TYR A 131 -9.25 0.90 9.90
C TYR A 131 -8.69 2.27 9.49
N ASP A 132 -7.58 2.71 10.10
CA ASP A 132 -6.93 3.98 9.74
C ASP A 132 -6.24 3.89 8.37
N LEU A 133 -5.83 2.69 7.93
CA LEU A 133 -5.35 2.46 6.56
C LEU A 133 -6.46 2.71 5.52
N ARG A 134 -7.67 2.26 5.84
CA ARG A 134 -8.86 2.51 5.02
C ARG A 134 -9.23 4.00 4.98
N HIS A 135 -9.10 4.71 6.10
CA HIS A 135 -9.28 6.16 6.12
C HIS A 135 -8.21 6.87 5.27
N ALA A 136 -6.94 6.45 5.36
CA ALA A 136 -5.87 6.99 4.53
C ALA A 136 -6.11 6.75 3.03
N PHE A 137 -6.67 5.59 2.65
CA PHE A 137 -7.11 5.33 1.27
C PHE A 137 -8.18 6.32 0.80
N ALA A 138 -9.20 6.59 1.61
CA ALA A 138 -10.24 7.57 1.28
C ALA A 138 -9.66 8.97 1.07
N ILE A 139 -8.79 9.40 2.00
CA ILE A 139 -8.14 10.71 1.96
C ILE A 139 -7.24 10.85 0.73
N ARG A 140 -6.48 9.81 0.34
CA ARG A 140 -5.70 9.82 -0.91
C ARG A 140 -6.59 9.97 -2.13
N GLY A 141 -7.71 9.24 -2.21
CA GLY A 141 -8.67 9.39 -3.29
C GLY A 141 -9.25 10.81 -3.39
N HIS A 142 -9.56 11.42 -2.24
CA HIS A 142 -10.00 12.81 -2.17
C HIS A 142 -8.93 13.81 -2.64
N ARG A 143 -7.67 13.63 -2.20
CA ARG A 143 -6.53 14.46 -2.65
C ARG A 143 -6.30 14.37 -4.16
N LEU A 144 -6.53 13.20 -4.75
CA LEU A 144 -6.49 13.00 -6.20
C LEU A 144 -7.80 13.40 -6.91
N ARG A 145 -8.75 14.00 -6.19
CA ARG A 145 -10.01 14.54 -6.72
C ARG A 145 -10.87 13.48 -7.41
N ILE A 146 -10.77 12.22 -6.97
CA ILE A 146 -11.65 11.17 -7.43
C ILE A 146 -13.07 11.52 -6.99
N PRO A 147 -14.08 11.46 -7.87
CA PRO A 147 -15.45 11.82 -7.52
C PRO A 147 -15.93 11.07 -6.27
N ILE A 148 -16.62 11.79 -5.37
CA ILE A 148 -17.10 11.23 -4.09
C ILE A 148 -17.92 9.96 -4.31
N LYS A 149 -18.78 9.94 -5.34
CA LYS A 149 -19.54 8.75 -5.71
C LYS A 149 -18.62 7.56 -6.03
N THR A 150 -17.61 7.78 -6.86
CA THR A 150 -16.63 6.75 -7.23
C THR A 150 -15.87 6.25 -5.99
N MET A 151 -15.45 7.12 -5.09
CA MET A 151 -14.81 6.72 -3.83
C MET A 151 -15.77 5.98 -2.88
N ALA A 152 -17.05 6.37 -2.84
CA ALA A 152 -18.07 5.65 -2.09
C ALA A 152 -18.27 4.23 -2.64
N ASP A 153 -18.33 4.08 -3.97
CA ASP A 153 -18.42 2.79 -4.66
C ASP A 153 -17.16 1.94 -4.37
N TYR A 154 -15.95 2.51 -4.49
CA TYR A 154 -14.67 1.86 -4.12
C TYR A 154 -14.52 1.58 -2.63
N MET A 155 -15.44 2.05 -1.78
CA MET A 155 -15.47 1.73 -0.35
C MET A 155 -16.72 0.94 0.04
N GLY A 156 -17.67 0.65 -0.87
CA GLY A 156 -18.92 -0.01 -0.52
C GLY A 156 -19.65 0.78 0.58
N HIS A 157 -19.72 2.09 0.39
CA HIS A 157 -20.49 3.04 1.17
C HIS A 157 -21.58 3.64 0.28
N THR A 158 -22.69 4.07 0.87
CA THR A 158 -23.53 5.08 0.23
C THR A 158 -22.76 6.42 0.15
N VAL A 159 -23.13 7.28 -0.79
CA VAL A 159 -22.55 8.63 -0.90
C VAL A 159 -22.71 9.38 0.41
N GLN A 160 -23.88 9.27 1.05
CA GLN A 160 -24.20 9.91 2.32
C GLN A 160 -23.29 9.43 3.46
N GLU A 161 -23.09 8.11 3.60
CA GLU A 161 -22.16 7.56 4.61
C GLU A 161 -20.72 8.00 4.36
N HIS A 162 -20.29 8.00 3.10
CA HIS A 162 -18.95 8.43 2.71
C HIS A 162 -18.74 9.92 3.04
N THR A 163 -19.64 10.79 2.57
CA THR A 163 -19.59 12.23 2.85
C THR A 163 -19.65 12.50 4.36
N LYS A 164 -20.59 11.92 5.10
CA LYS A 164 -20.67 12.13 6.56
C LYS A 164 -19.36 11.79 7.28
N THR A 165 -18.69 10.73 6.84
CA THR A 165 -17.42 10.30 7.44
C THR A 165 -16.29 11.25 7.04
N TYR A 166 -16.22 11.65 5.77
CA TYR A 166 -15.04 12.28 5.21
C TYR A 166 -15.16 13.79 4.96
N GLN A 167 -16.34 14.39 5.13
CA GLN A 167 -16.63 15.80 4.85
C GLN A 167 -15.62 16.77 5.46
N ARG A 168 -15.11 16.48 6.68
CA ARG A 168 -14.12 17.33 7.35
C ARG A 168 -12.81 17.45 6.57
N TRP A 169 -12.43 16.41 5.82
CA TRP A 169 -11.25 16.44 4.94
C TRP A 169 -11.60 16.96 3.54
N MET A 170 -12.88 17.27 3.28
CA MET A 170 -13.40 17.77 2.02
C MET A 170 -13.66 19.28 1.99
N ASP A 171 -13.45 20.00 3.10
CA ASP A 171 -13.81 21.42 3.25
C ASP A 171 -12.94 22.41 2.44
N GLU A 172 -13.56 23.58 2.19
CA GLU A 172 -13.22 24.82 1.45
C GLU A 172 -11.99 24.88 0.52
N ASP A 173 -10.80 24.55 1.01
CA ASP A 173 -9.56 24.61 0.22
C ASP A 173 -9.60 23.70 -1.01
N THR A 174 -10.25 22.54 -0.91
CA THR A 174 -10.32 21.61 -2.05
C THR A 174 -11.21 22.17 -3.17
N ASN A 175 -12.34 22.81 -2.83
CA ASN A 175 -13.25 23.36 -3.83
C ASN A 175 -12.66 24.60 -4.51
N LEU A 176 -11.99 25.48 -3.74
CA LEU A 176 -11.33 26.66 -4.29
C LEU A 176 -10.13 26.27 -5.17
N GLN A 177 -9.34 25.27 -4.79
CA GLN A 177 -8.24 24.73 -5.61
C GLN A 177 -8.75 23.96 -6.83
N ILE A 178 -9.88 23.26 -6.74
CA ILE A 178 -10.54 22.64 -7.90
C ILE A 178 -11.02 23.72 -8.86
N TYR A 179 -11.67 24.76 -8.35
CA TYR A 179 -12.09 25.90 -9.15
C TYR A 179 -10.90 26.60 -9.81
N GLN A 180 -9.85 26.90 -9.04
CA GLN A 180 -8.60 27.48 -9.55
C GLN A 180 -7.99 26.58 -10.63
N GLU A 181 -7.79 25.28 -10.42
CA GLU A 181 -7.28 24.40 -11.48
C GLU A 181 -8.22 24.35 -12.69
N VAL A 182 -9.52 24.15 -12.52
CA VAL A 182 -10.44 23.99 -13.65
C VAL A 182 -10.53 25.29 -14.45
N VAL A 183 -10.49 26.45 -13.80
CA VAL A 183 -10.59 27.76 -14.47
C VAL A 183 -9.23 28.19 -15.03
N ILE A 184 -8.13 28.02 -14.28
CA ILE A 184 -6.76 28.37 -14.69
C ILE A 184 -6.22 27.37 -15.73
N HIS A 185 -6.36 26.05 -15.53
CA HIS A 185 -5.85 25.04 -16.48
C HIS A 185 -6.74 24.79 -17.70
N ARG A 186 -8.08 24.97 -17.64
CA ARG A 186 -8.87 25.04 -18.89
C ARG A 186 -8.45 26.22 -19.77
N SER A 187 -7.82 27.24 -19.18
CA SER A 187 -7.33 28.41 -19.91
C SER A 187 -5.89 28.26 -20.39
N GLY A 188 -5.12 27.22 -20.01
CA GLY A 188 -3.68 27.23 -20.27
C GLY A 188 -2.88 25.92 -20.25
N THR A 189 -3.46 24.73 -20.04
CA THR A 189 -2.65 23.50 -20.08
C THR A 189 -3.31 22.43 -20.95
N THR A 190 -2.87 22.38 -22.20
CA THR A 190 -3.33 21.39 -23.17
C THR A 190 -2.80 20.00 -22.80
N LYS A 191 -3.46 18.95 -23.30
CA LYS A 191 -3.04 17.56 -23.11
C LYS A 191 -1.59 17.34 -23.59
N GLU A 192 -1.17 18.12 -24.56
CA GLU A 192 0.15 18.16 -25.17
C GLU A 192 1.21 18.70 -24.18
N ALA A 193 0.91 19.79 -23.47
CA ALA A 193 1.81 20.34 -22.44
C ALA A 193 2.00 19.38 -21.26
N LEU A 194 0.94 18.67 -20.85
CA LEU A 194 1.04 17.62 -19.83
C LEU A 194 1.90 16.44 -20.29
N LYS A 195 1.77 16.01 -21.55
CA LYS A 195 2.61 14.95 -22.13
C LYS A 195 4.09 15.34 -22.16
N GLU A 196 4.39 16.59 -22.51
CA GLU A 196 5.76 17.10 -22.53
C GLU A 196 6.34 17.13 -21.11
N ARG A 197 5.57 17.61 -20.12
CA ARG A 197 6.01 17.59 -18.72
C ARG A 197 6.23 16.18 -18.17
N ILE A 198 5.37 15.22 -18.53
CA ILE A 198 5.55 13.80 -18.16
C ILE A 198 6.87 13.28 -18.74
N LYS A 199 7.15 13.56 -20.00
CA LYS A 199 8.41 13.16 -20.65
C LYS A 199 9.64 13.74 -19.95
N ASP A 200 9.59 15.00 -19.56
CA ASP A 200 10.68 15.64 -18.82
C ASP A 200 10.89 15.00 -17.43
N LEU A 201 9.80 14.75 -16.71
CA LEU A 201 9.84 14.11 -15.39
C LEU A 201 10.31 12.64 -15.45
N GLU A 202 10.01 11.93 -16.54
CA GLU A 202 10.52 10.59 -16.80
C GLU A 202 12.04 10.61 -17.05
N ALA A 203 12.53 11.59 -17.82
CA ALA A 203 13.97 11.78 -18.06
C ALA A 203 14.72 12.14 -16.77
N GLU A 204 14.15 13.03 -15.95
CA GLU A 204 14.70 13.40 -14.65
C GLU A 204 14.75 12.20 -13.69
N ASN A 205 13.69 11.40 -13.63
CA ASN A 205 13.66 10.17 -12.83
C ASN A 205 14.72 9.16 -13.27
N LEU A 206 14.94 9.02 -14.57
CA LEU A 206 15.96 8.12 -15.10
C LEU A 206 17.36 8.59 -14.68
N ALA A 207 17.63 9.89 -14.76
CA ALA A 207 18.90 10.47 -14.32
C ALA A 207 19.12 10.27 -12.81
N LEU A 208 18.11 10.54 -11.99
CA LEU A 208 18.17 10.34 -10.53
C LEU A 208 18.38 8.88 -10.15
N LYS A 209 17.76 7.93 -10.87
CA LYS A 209 18.01 6.50 -10.66
C LYS A 209 19.45 6.13 -10.96
N ALA A 210 20.01 6.61 -12.08
CA ALA A 210 21.40 6.37 -12.44
C ALA A 210 22.39 6.95 -11.41
N GLU A 211 22.11 8.17 -10.92
CA GLU A 211 22.91 8.80 -9.88
C GLU A 211 22.86 8.01 -8.57
N ASN A 212 21.67 7.56 -8.17
CA ASN A 212 21.48 6.74 -6.98
C ASN A 212 22.24 5.41 -7.08
N ASP A 213 22.24 4.77 -8.25
CA ASP A 213 23.00 3.53 -8.47
C ASP A 213 24.52 3.78 -8.43
N SER A 214 24.99 4.92 -8.93
CA SER A 214 26.39 5.34 -8.77
C SER A 214 26.75 5.53 -7.30
N PHE A 215 25.92 6.22 -6.52
CA PHE A 215 26.14 6.39 -5.08
C PHE A 215 26.15 5.07 -4.32
N LYS A 216 25.25 4.14 -4.65
CA LYS A 216 25.27 2.78 -4.07
C LYS A 216 26.58 2.07 -4.38
N GLY A 217 27.09 2.20 -5.61
CA GLY A 217 28.39 1.65 -6.02
C GLY A 217 29.55 2.21 -5.18
N ILE A 218 29.60 3.54 -5.02
CA ILE A 218 30.61 4.21 -4.18
C ILE A 218 30.51 3.75 -2.72
N LEU A 219 29.30 3.64 -2.19
CA LEU A 219 29.05 3.14 -0.83
C LEU A 219 29.58 1.71 -0.63
N ILE A 220 29.37 0.83 -1.62
CA ILE A 220 29.90 -0.54 -1.60
C ILE A 220 31.44 -0.51 -1.61
N GLN A 221 32.06 0.27 -2.50
CA GLN A 221 33.51 0.40 -2.58
C GLN A 221 34.11 0.94 -1.28
N HIS A 222 33.50 1.96 -0.68
CA HIS A 222 33.96 2.51 0.59
C HIS A 222 33.79 1.51 1.75
N ARG A 223 32.68 0.75 1.78
CA ARG A 223 32.47 -0.30 2.79
C ARG A 223 33.49 -1.43 2.64
N LEU A 224 33.79 -1.86 1.40
CA LEU A 224 34.84 -2.84 1.10
C LEU A 224 36.22 -2.32 1.51
N GLY A 225 36.56 -1.06 1.19
CA GLY A 225 37.81 -0.44 1.60
C GLY A 225 37.98 -0.40 3.12
N LYS A 226 36.91 -0.10 3.86
CA LYS A 226 36.93 -0.18 5.34
C LYS A 226 37.12 -1.60 5.87
N LEU A 227 36.49 -2.61 5.26
CA LEU A 227 36.64 -4.03 5.61
C LEU A 227 38.06 -4.56 5.33
N ILE A 228 38.71 -4.07 4.26
CA ILE A 228 40.10 -4.38 3.95
C ILE A 228 41.03 -3.69 4.97
N ALA A 229 40.78 -2.41 5.27
CA ALA A 229 41.57 -1.64 6.22
C ALA A 229 41.42 -2.10 7.68
N SER A 230 40.26 -2.66 8.07
CA SER A 230 40.02 -3.28 9.38
C SER A 230 40.66 -4.68 9.52
N GLY A 231 41.20 -5.24 8.43
CA GLY A 231 41.82 -6.56 8.41
C GLY A 231 40.83 -7.74 8.48
N GLU A 232 39.53 -7.50 8.38
CA GLU A 232 38.49 -8.53 8.48
C GLU A 232 38.50 -9.49 7.28
N ILE A 233 38.89 -9.02 6.09
CA ILE A 233 39.01 -9.88 4.89
C ILE A 233 40.28 -10.73 4.91
N ILE A 234 41.38 -10.22 5.49
CA ILE A 234 42.69 -10.90 5.49
C ILE A 234 42.72 -12.06 6.50
N LYS A 235 41.86 -12.06 7.53
CA LYS A 235 41.77 -13.16 8.50
C LYS A 235 41.23 -14.46 7.91
N ASN A 236 40.34 -14.40 6.90
CA ASN A 236 39.77 -15.61 6.30
C ASN A 236 40.73 -16.37 5.36
N SER A 237 41.84 -15.76 4.95
CA SER A 237 42.83 -16.38 4.05
C SER A 237 43.98 -17.05 4.79
N ARG A 238 44.07 -16.91 6.12
CA ARG A 238 45.12 -17.52 6.96
C ARG A 238 44.66 -18.74 7.77
N GLU A 239 43.41 -19.17 7.63
CA GLU A 239 42.89 -20.40 8.26
C GLU A 239 42.77 -21.59 7.26
N VAL A 240 43.34 -21.49 6.06
CA VAL A 240 43.28 -22.55 5.02
C VAL A 240 44.68 -23.02 4.56
N GLU A 241 45.72 -22.80 5.36
CA GLU A 241 47.00 -23.53 5.28
C GLU A 241 47.21 -24.32 6.58
#